data_AF-A0A183HKF8-F1
#
_entry.id   AF-A0A183HKF8-F1
#
_cell.length_a   1.000
_cell.length_b   1.000
_cell.length_c   1.000
_cell.angle_alpha   90.00
_cell.angle_beta   90.00
_cell.angle_gamma   90.00
#
_symmetry.space_group_name_H-M   'P 1'
#
loop_
_entity.id
_entity.type
_entity.pdbx_description
1 polymer ?
#
loop_
_entity_poly.entity_id
_entity_poly.type
_entity_poly.pdbx_seq_one_letter_code
_entity_poly.pdbx_strand_id
1 'polypeptide(L)'
;MVWFTPPLTSGEFPTLLYIAWIIAYCFHQIAIYSMFVSVMAFFAQVSDPAIGGTYMTLLNTLSNLGGNWPVTLILSLTDHFTFKNCISRETKTILGSCNTDVSAIQCTEKGNVCEVAVDGYYIAVALCSIVGIIWYKLMFRKIKYFQEIPRKDWRIVKR
;
A
#
# COMPACT_ATOMS: atom_id res chain seq x y z
N MET A 1 -12.50 -3.52 2.41
CA MET A 1 -12.92 -4.89 2.83
C MET A 1 -13.35 -4.92 4.29
N VAL A 2 -12.61 -4.32 5.23
CA VAL A 2 -12.97 -4.25 6.68
C VAL A 2 -14.24 -3.41 6.94
N TRP A 3 -14.55 -2.42 6.10
CA TRP A 3 -15.76 -1.60 6.26
C TRP A 3 -17.07 -2.32 5.90
N PHE A 4 -17.00 -3.40 5.13
CA PHE A 4 -18.17 -4.18 4.69
C PHE A 4 -18.48 -5.38 5.60
N THR A 5 -17.64 -5.67 6.59
CA THR A 5 -17.94 -6.72 7.56
C THR A 5 -18.91 -6.17 8.61
N PRO A 6 -20.16 -6.66 8.70
CA PRO A 6 -21.08 -6.24 9.74
C PRO A 6 -20.53 -6.59 11.13
N PRO A 7 -20.88 -5.84 12.19
CA PRO A 7 -20.52 -6.19 13.55
C PRO A 7 -21.13 -7.56 13.91
N LEU A 8 -20.27 -8.57 14.00
CA LEU A 8 -20.64 -9.96 14.25
C LEU A 8 -21.15 -10.10 15.69
N THR A 9 -22.46 -10.28 15.85
CA THR A 9 -23.13 -10.41 17.15
C THR A 9 -23.25 -11.86 17.62
N SER A 10 -22.88 -12.84 16.78
CA SER A 10 -22.94 -14.28 17.07
C SER A 10 -21.58 -14.91 16.78
N GLY A 11 -21.00 -15.59 17.76
CA GLY A 11 -19.64 -16.17 17.75
C GLY A 11 -19.39 -17.32 16.77
N GLU A 12 -20.18 -17.44 15.71
CA GLU A 12 -19.95 -18.36 14.59
C GLU A 12 -19.55 -17.58 13.36
N PHE A 13 -18.31 -17.78 12.95
CA PHE A 13 -17.75 -17.24 11.73
C PHE A 13 -18.41 -17.90 10.50
N PRO A 14 -19.04 -17.14 9.58
CA PRO A 14 -19.60 -17.73 8.37
C PRO A 14 -18.47 -18.33 7.53
N THR A 15 -18.42 -19.65 7.40
CA THR A 15 -17.42 -20.37 6.60
C THR A 15 -17.32 -19.82 5.17
N LEU A 16 -18.44 -19.34 4.62
CA LEU A 16 -18.52 -18.70 3.32
C LEU A 16 -17.67 -17.43 3.19
N LEU A 17 -17.53 -16.63 4.26
CA LEU A 17 -16.70 -15.43 4.27
C LEU A 17 -15.22 -15.78 4.14
N TYR A 18 -14.77 -16.83 4.84
CA TYR A 18 -13.40 -17.33 4.77
C TYR A 18 -13.08 -17.93 3.39
N ILE A 19 -13.99 -18.74 2.84
CA ILE A 19 -13.83 -19.30 1.50
C ILE A 19 -13.70 -18.19 0.46
N ALA A 20 -14.56 -17.16 0.53
CA ALA A 20 -14.49 -16.01 -0.37
C ALA A 20 -13.15 -15.24 -0.24
N TRP A 21 -12.64 -15.06 0.98
CA TRP A 21 -11.35 -14.43 1.21
C TRP A 21 -10.18 -15.24 0.66
N ILE A 22 -10.18 -16.55 0.86
CA ILE A 22 -9.14 -17.45 0.33
C ILE A 22 -9.12 -17.37 -1.20
N ILE A 23 -10.28 -17.44 -1.84
CA ILE A 23 -10.37 -17.34 -3.31
C ILE A 23 -9.85 -15.98 -3.80
N ALA A 24 -10.30 -14.87 -3.20
CA ALA A 24 -9.83 -13.54 -3.56
C ALA A 24 -8.31 -13.39 -3.37
N TYR A 25 -7.77 -13.95 -2.29
CA TYR A 25 -6.34 -13.96 -2.02
C TYR A 25 -5.57 -14.79 -3.05
N CYS A 26 -6.06 -15.96 -3.44
CA CYS A 26 -5.46 -16.77 -4.49
C CYS A 26 -5.38 -16.01 -5.82
N PHE A 27 -6.46 -15.36 -6.26
CA PHE A 27 -6.44 -14.54 -7.49
C PHE A 27 -5.44 -13.40 -7.40
N HIS A 28 -5.43 -12.69 -6.27
CA HIS A 28 -4.48 -11.62 -6.02
C HIS A 28 -3.02 -12.11 -6.09
N GLN A 29 -2.73 -13.26 -5.49
CA GLN A 29 -1.38 -13.86 -5.52
C GLN A 29 -0.96 -14.22 -6.95
N ILE A 30 -1.83 -14.86 -7.72
CA ILE A 30 -1.55 -15.22 -9.13
C ILE A 30 -1.23 -13.96 -9.94
N ALA A 31 -2.01 -12.88 -9.77
CA ALA A 31 -1.77 -11.61 -10.44
C ALA A 31 -0.39 -11.02 -10.08
N ILE A 32 -0.04 -10.98 -8.79
CA ILE A 32 1.26 -10.48 -8.33
C ILE A 32 2.42 -11.30 -8.91
N TYR A 33 2.35 -12.65 -8.83
CA TYR A 33 3.41 -13.50 -9.35
C TYR A 33 3.58 -13.35 -10.86
N SER A 34 2.47 -13.26 -11.61
CA SER A 34 2.50 -13.04 -13.06
C SER A 34 3.16 -11.71 -13.43
N MET A 35 2.86 -10.64 -12.67
CA MET A 35 3.49 -9.34 -12.84
C MET A 35 4.99 -9.41 -12.53
N PHE A 36 5.36 -10.06 -11.43
CA PHE A 36 6.77 -10.20 -11.02
C PHE A 36 7.59 -10.91 -12.09
N VAL A 37 7.11 -12.05 -12.60
CA VAL A 37 7.79 -12.80 -13.67
C VAL A 37 7.92 -11.96 -14.94
N SER A 38 6.89 -11.19 -15.30
CA SER A 38 6.91 -10.33 -16.48
C SER A 38 7.96 -9.22 -16.37
N VAL A 39 8.11 -8.59 -15.21
CA VAL A 39 9.14 -7.56 -14.95
C VAL A 39 10.54 -8.18 -14.98
N MET A 40 10.74 -9.34 -14.36
CA MET A 40 12.04 -10.02 -14.38
C MET A 40 12.44 -10.44 -15.80
N ALA A 41 11.48 -10.91 -16.61
CA ALA A 41 11.71 -11.20 -18.02
C ALA A 41 12.11 -9.95 -18.82
N PHE A 42 11.51 -8.80 -18.51
CA PHE A 42 11.89 -7.52 -19.12
C PHE A 42 13.31 -7.08 -18.71
N PHE A 43 13.68 -7.19 -17.43
CA PHE A 43 15.03 -6.89 -16.94
C PHE A 43 16.08 -7.76 -17.63
N ALA A 44 15.80 -9.06 -17.82
CA ALA A 44 16.69 -9.97 -18.54
C ALA A 44 16.81 -9.59 -20.03
N GLN A 45 15.74 -9.14 -20.68
CA GLN A 45 15.75 -8.75 -22.09
C GLN A 45 16.52 -7.45 -22.36
N VAL A 46 16.44 -6.49 -21.43
CA VAL A 46 17.12 -5.19 -21.53
C VAL A 46 18.60 -5.27 -21.15
N SER A 47 18.98 -6.24 -20.32
CA SER A 47 20.36 -6.44 -19.91
C SER A 47 21.23 -6.93 -21.09
N ASP A 48 22.27 -6.17 -21.43
CA ASP A 48 23.23 -6.52 -22.49
C ASP A 48 23.97 -7.83 -22.15
N PRO A 49 24.09 -8.82 -23.05
CA PRO A 49 24.84 -10.06 -22.79
C PRO A 49 26.28 -9.85 -22.31
N ALA A 50 26.95 -8.75 -22.67
CA ALA A 50 28.32 -8.47 -22.27
C ALA A 50 28.46 -8.00 -20.80
N ILE A 51 27.45 -7.32 -20.25
CA ILE A 51 27.47 -6.74 -18.88
C ILE A 51 26.14 -7.03 -18.15
N GLY A 52 25.49 -8.15 -18.50
CA GLY A 52 24.10 -8.40 -18.11
C GLY A 52 23.93 -8.62 -16.61
N GLY A 53 24.94 -9.20 -15.95
CA GLY A 53 24.93 -9.43 -14.50
C GLY A 53 24.85 -8.13 -13.69
N THR A 54 25.59 -7.10 -14.08
CA THR A 54 25.57 -5.79 -13.39
C THR A 54 24.25 -5.05 -13.64
N TYR A 55 23.73 -5.05 -14.87
CA TYR A 55 22.43 -4.44 -15.18
C TYR A 55 21.28 -5.11 -14.45
N MET A 56 21.23 -6.45 -14.46
CA MET A 56 20.19 -7.21 -13.76
C MET A 56 20.24 -6.96 -12.25
N THR A 57 21.43 -6.87 -11.67
CA THR A 57 21.60 -6.56 -10.24
C THR A 57 21.12 -5.15 -9.92
N LEU A 58 21.51 -4.14 -10.71
CA LEU A 58 21.10 -2.75 -10.52
C LEU A 58 19.58 -2.57 -10.68
N LEU A 59 18.97 -3.23 -11.66
CA LEU A 59 17.52 -3.18 -11.85
C LEU A 59 16.77 -3.84 -10.69
N ASN A 60 17.29 -4.94 -10.14
CA ASN A 60 16.75 -5.57 -8.95
C ASN A 60 16.88 -4.69 -7.71
N THR A 61 18.02 -4.01 -7.50
CA THR A 61 18.16 -3.08 -6.37
C THR A 61 17.21 -1.90 -6.48
N LEU A 62 17.07 -1.33 -7.69
CA LEU A 62 16.13 -0.24 -7.94
C LEU A 62 14.67 -0.69 -7.72
N SER A 63 14.31 -1.89 -8.16
CA SER A 63 12.99 -2.48 -7.96
C SER A 63 12.69 -2.72 -6.48
N ASN A 64 13.64 -3.29 -5.73
CA ASN A 64 13.48 -3.53 -4.29
C ASN A 64 13.39 -2.22 -3.51
N LEU A 65 14.20 -1.22 -3.86
CA LEU A 65 14.11 0.09 -3.25
C LEU A 65 12.73 0.70 -3.53
N GLY A 66 12.31 0.71 -4.79
CA GLY A 66 11.04 1.24 -5.28
C GLY A 66 9.79 0.63 -4.62
N GLY A 67 9.84 -0.64 -4.24
CA GLY A 67 8.73 -1.32 -3.55
C GLY A 67 8.64 -1.05 -2.05
N ASN A 68 9.78 -0.82 -1.37
CA ASN A 68 9.82 -0.73 0.09
C ASN A 68 9.64 0.70 0.63
N TRP A 69 10.24 1.70 -0.02
CA TRP A 69 10.18 3.09 0.46
C TRP A 69 8.75 3.68 0.59
N PRO A 70 7.75 3.35 -0.27
CA PRO A 70 6.43 3.95 -0.16
C PRO A 70 5.70 3.48 1.09
N VAL A 71 5.92 2.23 1.52
CA VAL A 71 5.26 1.65 2.70
C VAL A 71 5.66 2.43 3.95
N THR A 72 6.96 2.66 4.15
CA THR A 72 7.46 3.45 5.28
C THR A 72 6.95 4.89 5.26
N LEU A 73 6.93 5.52 4.08
CA LEU A 73 6.43 6.88 3.93
C LEU A 73 4.95 6.98 4.26
N ILE A 74 4.13 6.07 3.75
CA ILE A 74 2.68 6.07 3.96
C ILE A 74 2.36 5.84 5.44
N LEU A 75 3.03 4.88 6.09
CA LEU A 75 2.85 4.63 7.53
C LEU A 75 3.25 5.84 8.38
N SER A 76 4.32 6.55 8.01
CA SER A 76 4.68 7.80 8.68
C SER A 76 3.63 8.90 8.47
N LEU A 77 2.99 8.96 7.31
CA LEU A 77 1.94 9.93 7.03
C LEU A 77 0.61 9.59 7.71
N THR A 78 0.29 8.31 7.90
CA THR A 78 -0.97 7.90 8.55
C THR A 78 -1.07 8.41 9.98
N ASP A 79 0.05 8.50 10.70
CA ASP A 79 0.07 9.05 12.06
C ASP A 79 -0.33 10.54 12.07
N HIS A 80 0.05 11.29 11.04
CA HIS A 80 -0.35 12.70 10.89
C HIS A 80 -1.83 12.87 10.50
N PHE A 81 -2.40 11.90 9.78
CA PHE A 81 -3.81 11.94 9.35
C PHE A 81 -4.77 11.28 10.34
N THR A 82 -4.26 10.71 11.43
CA THR A 82 -5.10 10.07 12.44
C THR A 82 -5.68 11.11 13.40
N PHE A 83 -7.00 11.07 13.59
CA PHE A 83 -7.70 11.97 14.51
C PHE A 83 -8.31 11.17 15.67
N LYS A 84 -7.92 11.52 16.88
CA LYS A 84 -8.39 10.91 18.13
C LYS A 84 -9.34 11.86 18.85
N ASN A 85 -10.45 11.34 19.35
CA ASN A 85 -11.42 12.10 20.14
C ASN A 85 -11.45 11.59 21.58
N CYS A 86 -11.65 12.50 22.53
CA CYS A 86 -11.89 12.18 23.94
C CYS A 86 -13.37 11.92 24.18
N ILE A 87 -13.72 10.73 24.66
CA ILE A 87 -15.09 10.29 24.90
C ILE A 87 -15.29 9.98 26.38
N SER A 88 -16.37 10.50 26.97
CA SER A 88 -16.73 10.16 28.35
C SER A 88 -17.24 8.73 28.46
N ARG A 89 -16.74 7.98 29.46
CA ARG A 89 -17.20 6.61 29.73
C ARG A 89 -18.69 6.52 30.09
N GLU A 90 -19.22 7.54 30.75
CA GLU A 90 -20.59 7.51 31.30
C GLU A 90 -21.62 7.94 30.26
N THR A 91 -21.36 9.04 29.55
CA THR A 91 -22.34 9.64 28.64
C THR A 91 -22.05 9.37 27.16
N LYS A 92 -20.89 8.78 26.83
CA LYS A 92 -20.38 8.61 25.44
C LYS A 92 -20.38 9.90 24.61
N THR A 93 -20.33 11.05 25.28
CA THR A 93 -20.28 12.37 24.63
C THR A 93 -18.83 12.72 24.28
N ILE A 94 -18.66 13.42 23.15
CA ILE A 94 -17.37 13.91 22.68
C ILE A 94 -17.03 15.19 23.45
N LEU A 95 -15.98 15.17 24.27
CA LEU A 95 -15.58 16.33 25.08
C LEU A 95 -14.53 17.21 24.41
N GLY A 96 -13.83 16.68 23.40
CA GLY A 96 -12.78 17.39 22.68
C GLY A 96 -11.87 16.45 21.89
N SER A 97 -10.84 17.01 21.25
CA SER A 97 -9.82 16.26 20.51
C SER A 97 -8.67 15.82 21.40
N CYS A 98 -8.14 14.62 21.15
CA CYS A 98 -7.06 13.97 21.88
C CYS A 98 -5.82 13.70 20.99
N ASN A 99 -5.48 14.67 20.13
CA ASN A 99 -4.40 14.48 19.15
C ASN A 99 -3.00 14.75 19.70
N THR A 100 -2.88 15.50 20.79
CA THR A 100 -1.59 15.78 21.44
C THR A 100 -1.47 15.01 22.75
N ASP A 101 -0.24 14.66 23.14
CA ASP A 101 0.02 13.93 24.39
C ASP A 101 -0.56 14.67 25.62
N VAL A 102 -0.51 16.01 25.61
CA VAL A 102 -1.09 16.85 26.66
C VAL A 102 -2.61 16.68 26.73
N SER A 103 -3.30 16.73 25.59
CA SER A 103 -4.76 16.54 25.53
C SER A 103 -5.17 15.11 25.87
N ALA A 104 -4.31 14.14 25.59
CA ALA A 104 -4.52 12.73 25.94
C ALA A 104 -4.43 12.49 27.43
N ILE A 105 -3.39 13.02 28.08
CA ILE A 105 -3.21 12.92 29.53
C ILE A 105 -4.39 13.57 30.24
N GLN A 106 -4.77 14.79 29.84
CA GLN A 106 -5.92 15.50 30.43
C GLN A 106 -7.25 14.76 30.26
N CYS A 107 -7.44 14.05 29.14
CA CYS A 107 -8.62 13.22 28.92
C CYS A 107 -8.62 12.00 29.86
N THR A 108 -7.48 11.31 29.98
CA THR A 108 -7.35 10.11 30.80
C THR A 108 -7.37 10.39 32.31
N GLU A 109 -6.81 11.52 32.77
CA GLU A 109 -6.85 11.96 34.17
C GLU A 109 -8.28 12.21 34.65
N LYS A 110 -9.16 12.65 33.74
CA LYS A 110 -10.59 12.83 34.01
C LYS A 110 -11.40 11.53 33.93
N GLY A 111 -10.76 10.36 33.79
CA GLY A 111 -11.42 9.06 33.68
C GLY A 111 -12.06 8.78 32.31
N ASN A 112 -11.77 9.60 31.29
CA ASN A 112 -12.31 9.44 29.94
C ASN A 112 -11.37 8.60 29.06
N VAL A 113 -11.87 8.14 27.90
CA VAL A 113 -11.11 7.29 26.97
C VAL A 113 -10.85 8.06 25.67
N CYS A 114 -9.61 8.01 25.19
CA CYS A 114 -9.29 8.50 23.84
C CYS A 114 -9.49 7.38 22.83
N GLU A 115 -10.48 7.55 21.97
CA GLU A 115 -10.80 6.62 20.91
C GLU A 115 -10.42 7.23 19.55
N VAL A 116 -9.94 6.41 18.62
CA VAL A 116 -9.63 6.83 17.26
C VAL A 116 -10.95 7.09 16.54
N ALA A 117 -11.23 8.35 16.22
CA ALA A 117 -12.47 8.73 15.55
C ALA A 117 -12.36 8.57 14.03
N VAL A 118 -11.22 8.94 13.47
CA VAL A 118 -10.90 8.74 12.06
C VAL A 118 -9.50 8.16 11.96
N ASP A 119 -9.43 6.93 11.46
CA ASP A 119 -8.16 6.26 11.22
C ASP A 119 -7.53 6.81 9.91
N GLY A 120 -6.35 7.41 10.07
CA GLY A 120 -5.59 8.01 8.97
C GLY A 120 -5.23 7.00 7.88
N TYR A 121 -5.23 5.69 8.19
CA TYR A 121 -5.04 4.62 7.23
C TYR A 121 -6.03 4.69 6.06
N TYR A 122 -7.33 4.91 6.32
CA TYR A 122 -8.33 4.95 5.26
C TYR A 122 -8.15 6.16 4.34
N ILE A 123 -7.78 7.31 4.91
CA ILE A 123 -7.48 8.53 4.15
C ILE A 123 -6.25 8.29 3.27
N ALA A 124 -5.19 7.71 3.85
CA ALA A 124 -3.97 7.40 3.13
C ALA A 124 -4.20 6.42 1.97
N VAL A 125 -4.98 5.36 2.19
CA VAL A 125 -5.35 4.40 1.12
C VAL A 125 -6.08 5.09 -0.02
N ALA A 126 -7.03 5.99 0.27
CA ALA A 126 -7.75 6.75 -0.74
C ALA A 126 -6.81 7.65 -1.55
N LEU A 127 -5.93 8.39 -0.87
CA LEU A 127 -4.93 9.26 -1.51
C LEU A 127 -3.96 8.46 -2.39
N CYS A 128 -3.39 7.37 -1.88
CA CYS A 128 -2.48 6.51 -2.63
C CYS A 128 -3.14 5.88 -3.85
N SER A 129 -4.43 5.52 -3.75
CA SER A 129 -5.19 4.97 -4.89
C SER A 129 -5.34 6.02 -6.00
N ILE A 130 -5.67 7.26 -5.65
CA ILE A 130 -5.79 8.37 -6.61
C ILE A 130 -4.44 8.65 -7.28
N VAL A 131 -3.38 8.77 -6.47
CA VAL A 131 -2.01 9.00 -6.97
C VAL A 131 -1.57 7.86 -7.88
N GLY A 132 -1.85 6.61 -7.52
CA GLY A 132 -1.53 5.43 -8.32
C GLY A 132 -2.25 5.41 -9.67
N ILE A 133 -3.54 5.77 -9.71
CA ILE A 133 -4.30 5.86 -10.97
C ILE A 133 -3.74 6.97 -11.87
N ILE A 134 -3.42 8.14 -11.30
CA ILE A 134 -2.83 9.25 -12.05
C ILE A 134 -1.47 8.84 -12.61
N TRP A 135 -0.61 8.27 -11.76
CA TRP A 135 0.72 7.81 -12.16
C TRP A 135 0.64 6.75 -13.25
N TYR A 136 -0.25 5.77 -13.12
CA TYR A 136 -0.47 4.74 -14.13
C TYR A 136 -0.86 5.36 -15.47
N LYS A 137 -1.84 6.27 -15.50
CA LYS A 137 -2.28 6.94 -16.74
C LYS A 137 -1.16 7.73 -17.41
N LEU A 138 -0.34 8.44 -16.63
CA LEU A 138 0.77 9.24 -17.14
C LEU A 138 1.91 8.36 -17.67
N MET A 139 2.26 7.31 -16.93
CA MET A 139 3.38 6.43 -17.26
C MET A 139 3.04 5.36 -18.28
N PHE A 140 1.76 5.02 -18.47
CA PHE A 140 1.33 3.99 -19.41
C PHE A 140 1.90 4.21 -20.83
N ARG A 141 1.91 5.46 -21.30
CA ARG A 141 2.49 5.80 -22.60
C ARG A 141 4.00 5.53 -22.65
N LYS A 142 4.74 5.85 -21.59
CA LYS A 142 6.18 5.61 -21.50
C LYS A 142 6.50 4.12 -21.38
N ILE A 143 5.71 3.37 -20.61
CA ILE A 143 5.87 1.92 -20.47
C ILE A 143 5.68 1.25 -21.83
N LYS A 144 4.61 1.62 -22.56
CA LYS A 144 4.36 1.09 -23.90
C LYS A 144 5.51 1.42 -24.86
N TYR A 145 6.01 2.66 -24.81
CA TYR A 145 7.19 3.05 -25.56
C TYR A 145 8.41 2.17 -25.24
N PHE A 146 8.75 1.97 -23.97
CA PHE A 146 9.88 1.10 -23.59
C PHE A 146 9.71 -0.36 -24.01
N GLN A 147 8.47 -0.87 -24.06
CA GLN A 147 8.18 -2.22 -24.55
C GLN A 147 8.34 -2.34 -26.07
N GLU A 148 8.12 -1.26 -26.83
CA GLU A 148 8.23 -1.23 -28.29
C GLU A 148 9.67 -1.05 -28.80
N ILE A 149 10.60 -0.56 -27.96
CA ILE A 149 12.01 -0.35 -28.35
C ILE A 149 12.65 -1.72 -28.69
N PRO A 150 13.22 -1.88 -29.90
CA PRO A 150 13.85 -3.12 -30.29
C PRO A 150 15.09 -3.40 -29.42
N ARG A 151 15.30 -4.68 -29.08
CA ARG A 151 16.40 -5.16 -28.21
C ARG A 151 17.80 -4.71 -28.62
N LYS A 152 17.98 -4.31 -29.88
CA LYS A 152 19.25 -3.83 -30.46
C LYS A 152 19.67 -2.50 -29.84
N ASP A 153 18.69 -1.65 -29.53
CA ASP A 153 18.92 -0.28 -29.04
C ASP A 153 19.21 -0.25 -27.53
N TRP A 154 18.88 -1.33 -26.83
CA TRP A 154 19.22 -1.52 -25.41
C TRP A 154 20.67 -2.00 -25.21
N ARG A 155 21.32 -2.54 -26.25
CA ARG A 155 22.68 -3.07 -26.16
C ARG A 155 23.70 -1.95 -26.34
N ILE A 156 24.70 -1.94 -25.48
CA ILE A 156 25.82 -1.00 -25.54
C ILE A 156 26.79 -1.46 -26.64
N VAL A 157 26.98 -2.79 -26.77
CA VAL A 157 27.82 -3.36 -27.82
C VAL A 157 26.95 -3.66 -29.05
N LYS A 158 27.03 -2.79 -30.06
CA LYS A 158 26.40 -3.01 -31.37
C LYS A 158 27.22 -4.06 -32.13
N ARG A 159 26.75 -5.31 -32.12
CA ARG A 159 27.30 -6.40 -32.94
C ARG A 159 26.28 -6.85 -33.97
#